data_AF-A0A7C5T938-F1
#
_entry.id   AF-A0A7C5T938-F1
#
_cell.length_a   1.000
_cell.length_b   1.000
_cell.length_c   1.000
_cell.angle_alpha   90.00
_cell.angle_beta   90.00
_cell.angle_gamma   90.00
#
_symmetry.space_group_name_H-M   'P 1'
#
loop_
_entity.id
_entity.type
_entity.pdbx_description
1 polymer ?
#
loop_
_entity_poly.entity_id
_entity_poly.type
_entity_poly.pdbx_seq_one_letter_code
_entity_poly.pdbx_strand_id
1 'polypeptide(L)'
;MKKIVSEILQFFKGMYQANVENSVSALQLEYNELNYTFLVTLMGSFVGIKTAPPLLSLELLEAVRDDLRYMTSRAVRERDIFADVMSSLGGEW
;
A
#
# COMPACT_ATOMS: atom_id res chain seq x y z
N MET A 1 -38.98 22.27 -16.45
CA MET A 1 -37.62 22.73 -16.80
C MET A 1 -36.68 22.84 -15.61
N LYS A 2 -36.95 23.63 -14.56
CA LYS A 2 -36.02 23.80 -13.41
C LYS A 2 -35.60 22.49 -12.71
N LYS A 3 -36.53 21.53 -12.57
CA LYS A 3 -36.26 20.22 -11.96
C LYS A 3 -35.30 19.36 -12.79
N ILE A 4 -35.50 19.33 -14.11
CA ILE A 4 -34.63 18.61 -15.06
C ILE A 4 -33.22 19.19 -15.06
N VAL A 5 -33.09 20.52 -15.04
CA VAL A 5 -31.77 21.19 -14.95
C VAL A 5 -31.06 20.86 -13.63
N SER A 6 -31.80 20.80 -12.52
CA SER A 6 -31.26 20.41 -11.22
C SER A 6 -30.78 18.96 -11.19
N GLU A 7 -31.53 18.04 -11.77
CA GLU A 7 -31.15 16.62 -11.83
C GLU A 7 -29.91 16.40 -12.70
N ILE A 8 -29.82 17.09 -13.83
CA ILE A 8 -28.63 17.08 -14.70
C ILE A 8 -27.41 17.63 -13.94
N LEU A 9 -27.56 18.75 -13.23
CA LEU A 9 -26.46 19.32 -12.41
C LEU A 9 -26.00 18.38 -11.29
N GLN A 10 -26.94 17.71 -10.62
CA GLN A 10 -26.61 16.72 -9.60
C GLN A 10 -25.90 15.49 -10.18
N PHE A 11 -26.33 15.03 -11.36
CA PHE A 11 -25.67 13.95 -12.08
C PHE A 11 -24.22 14.31 -12.42
N PHE A 12 -23.97 15.49 -13.02
CA PHE A 12 -22.60 15.94 -13.33
C PHE A 12 -21.74 16.10 -12.07
N LYS A 13 -22.32 16.56 -10.96
CA LYS A 13 -21.61 16.67 -9.68
C LYS A 13 -21.22 15.29 -9.13
N GLY A 14 -22.13 14.33 -9.15
CA GLY A 14 -21.85 12.95 -8.73
C GLY A 14 -20.80 12.28 -9.61
N MET A 15 -20.87 12.49 -10.92
CA MET A 15 -19.89 11.97 -11.88
C MET A 15 -18.49 12.58 -11.65
N TYR A 16 -18.41 13.89 -11.38
CA TYR A 16 -17.14 14.54 -11.04
C TYR A 16 -16.55 13.98 -9.73
N GLN A 17 -17.37 13.84 -8.69
CA GLN A 17 -16.92 13.27 -7.41
C GLN A 17 -16.41 11.84 -7.56
N ALA A 18 -17.16 10.98 -8.26
CA ALA A 18 -16.74 9.60 -8.51
C ALA A 18 -15.43 9.54 -9.32
N ASN A 19 -15.25 10.43 -10.31
CA ASN A 19 -14.03 10.47 -11.09
C ASN A 19 -12.81 10.90 -10.26
N VAL A 20 -12.98 11.88 -9.38
CA VAL A 20 -11.92 12.31 -8.45
C VAL A 20 -11.58 11.17 -7.49
N GLU A 21 -12.58 10.53 -6.90
CA GLU A 21 -12.38 9.42 -5.96
C GLU A 21 -11.64 8.24 -6.60
N ASN A 22 -12.05 7.85 -7.82
CA ASN A 22 -11.38 6.80 -8.58
C ASN A 22 -9.93 7.17 -8.91
N SER A 23 -9.68 8.42 -9.28
CA SER A 23 -8.33 8.91 -9.60
C SER A 23 -7.43 8.94 -8.37
N VAL A 24 -7.95 9.36 -7.21
CA VAL A 24 -7.23 9.34 -5.93
C VAL A 24 -6.90 7.91 -5.50
N SER A 25 -7.88 7.00 -5.62
CA SER A 25 -7.69 5.58 -5.33
C SER A 25 -6.61 4.95 -6.21
N ALA A 26 -6.62 5.24 -7.51
CA ALA A 26 -5.59 4.78 -8.45
C ALA A 26 -4.19 5.28 -8.07
N LEU A 27 -4.05 6.57 -7.75
CA LEU A 27 -2.78 7.14 -7.30
C LEU A 27 -2.28 6.53 -5.99
N GLN A 28 -3.17 6.23 -5.05
CA GLN A 28 -2.81 5.54 -3.81
C GLN A 28 -2.32 4.12 -4.07
N LEU A 29 -2.93 3.41 -5.02
CA LEU A 29 -2.49 2.09 -5.43
C LEU A 29 -1.09 2.15 -6.08
N GLU A 30 -0.89 3.04 -7.04
CA GLU A 30 0.42 3.24 -7.69
C GLU A 30 1.51 3.62 -6.67
N TYR A 31 1.19 4.48 -5.71
CA TYR A 31 2.11 4.84 -4.63
C TYR A 31 2.51 3.62 -3.78
N ASN A 32 1.55 2.76 -3.44
CA ASN A 32 1.82 1.53 -2.70
C ASN A 32 2.68 0.55 -3.51
N GLU A 33 2.39 0.37 -4.79
CA GLU A 33 3.18 -0.48 -5.70
C GLU A 33 4.62 0.03 -5.83
N LEU A 34 4.80 1.34 -5.93
CA LEU A 34 6.12 1.96 -5.98
C LEU A 34 6.90 1.72 -4.68
N ASN A 35 6.24 1.86 -3.53
CA ASN A 35 6.83 1.54 -2.23
C ASN A 35 7.27 0.09 -2.14
N TYR A 36 6.42 -0.86 -2.55
CA TYR A 36 6.79 -2.28 -2.57
C TYR A 36 7.97 -2.56 -3.50
N THR A 37 8.00 -1.96 -4.68
CA THR A 37 9.10 -2.10 -5.63
C THR A 37 10.40 -1.57 -5.04
N PHE A 38 10.37 -0.38 -4.44
CA PHE A 38 11.52 0.22 -3.78
C PHE A 38 12.05 -0.63 -2.63
N LEU A 39 11.17 -1.18 -1.80
CA LEU A 39 11.54 -2.09 -0.72
C LEU A 39 12.17 -3.38 -1.24
N VAL A 40 11.64 -3.95 -2.32
CA VAL A 40 12.27 -5.11 -2.98
C VAL A 40 13.62 -4.72 -3.57
N THR A 41 13.78 -3.51 -4.11
CA THR A 41 15.06 -3.00 -4.59
C THR A 41 16.10 -2.88 -3.47
N LEU A 42 15.71 -2.39 -2.30
CA LEU A 42 16.62 -2.26 -1.17
C LEU A 42 16.88 -3.60 -0.46
N MET A 43 15.80 -4.22 -0.01
CA MET A 43 15.81 -5.38 0.88
C MET A 43 15.97 -6.70 0.15
N GLY A 44 15.66 -6.75 -1.15
CA GLY A 44 15.86 -7.94 -1.97
C GLY A 44 17.29 -8.48 -1.83
N SER A 45 18.28 -7.58 -1.88
CA SER A 45 19.68 -7.94 -1.76
C SER A 45 20.02 -8.66 -0.44
N PHE A 46 19.29 -8.38 0.65
CA PHE A 46 19.46 -9.00 1.96
C PHE A 46 18.72 -10.34 2.12
N VAL A 47 17.75 -10.65 1.25
CA VAL A 47 17.03 -11.94 1.22
C VAL A 47 17.41 -12.81 0.01
N GLY A 48 18.50 -12.47 -0.69
CA GLY A 48 19.03 -13.24 -1.82
C GLY A 48 18.39 -12.91 -3.18
N ILE A 49 17.50 -11.92 -3.25
CA ILE A 49 16.94 -11.38 -4.50
C ILE A 49 17.88 -10.26 -4.98
N LYS A 50 18.66 -10.48 -6.05
CA LYS A 50 19.61 -9.45 -6.51
C LYS A 50 18.88 -8.26 -7.13
N THR A 51 18.75 -7.15 -6.39
CA THR A 51 17.95 -6.00 -6.85
C THR A 51 18.66 -4.65 -6.77
N ALA A 52 19.53 -4.40 -5.78
CA ALA A 52 20.45 -3.25 -5.73
C ALA A 52 21.83 -3.65 -5.19
N PRO A 53 22.91 -2.91 -5.52
CA PRO A 53 24.23 -3.12 -4.93
C PRO A 53 24.18 -2.95 -3.39
N PRO A 54 24.71 -3.89 -2.59
CA PRO A 54 24.60 -3.88 -1.13
C PRO A 54 25.09 -2.58 -0.46
N LEU A 55 26.09 -1.92 -1.05
CA LEU A 55 26.62 -0.65 -0.53
C LEU A 55 25.58 0.48 -0.61
N LEU A 56 24.86 0.57 -1.73
CA LEU A 56 23.80 1.54 -1.93
C LEU A 56 22.62 1.27 -0.98
N SER A 57 22.31 -0.02 -0.74
CA SER A 57 21.28 -0.42 0.21
C SER A 57 21.60 -0.01 1.65
N LEU A 58 22.88 -0.03 2.04
CA LEU A 58 23.33 0.42 3.37
C LEU A 58 23.25 1.93 3.54
N GLU A 59 23.63 2.70 2.52
CA GLU A 59 23.52 4.17 2.53
C GLU A 59 22.05 4.62 2.62
N LEU A 60 21.15 3.92 1.92
CA LEU A 60 19.72 4.23 1.93
C LEU A 60 19.01 3.76 3.20
N LEU A 61 19.60 2.85 3.97
CA LEU A 61 19.01 2.26 5.18
C LEU A 61 18.63 3.32 6.22
N GLU A 62 19.41 4.39 6.33
CA GLU A 62 19.11 5.51 7.22
C GLU A 62 17.90 6.31 6.74
N ALA A 63 17.82 6.58 5.44
CA ALA A 63 16.71 7.32 4.83
C ALA A 63 15.38 6.56 4.93
N VAL A 64 15.41 5.23 4.91
CA VAL A 64 14.20 4.37 5.03
C VAL A 64 13.95 3.85 6.44
N ARG A 65 14.69 4.33 7.44
CA ARG A 65 14.62 3.83 8.82
C ARG A 65 13.21 3.89 9.39
N ASP A 66 12.53 5.01 9.21
CA ASP A 66 11.21 5.22 9.79
C ASP A 66 10.11 4.45 9.02
N ASP A 67 10.29 4.26 7.71
CA ASP A 67 9.43 3.40 6.91
C ASP A 67 9.57 1.93 7.33
N LEU A 68 10.81 1.45 7.51
CA LEU A 68 11.09 0.10 8.03
C LEU A 68 10.51 -0.09 9.44
N ARG A 69 10.56 0.92 10.30
CA ARG A 69 9.92 0.90 11.62
C ARG A 69 8.41 0.83 11.51
N TYR A 70 7.80 1.66 10.66
CA TYR A 70 6.36 1.66 10.43
C TYR A 70 5.90 0.30 9.90
N MET A 71 6.57 -0.23 8.89
CA MET A 71 6.33 -1.56 8.34
C MET A 71 6.50 -2.66 9.37
N THR A 72 7.57 -2.63 10.18
CA THR A 72 7.76 -3.61 11.26
C THR A 72 6.66 -3.51 12.30
N SER A 73 6.21 -2.30 12.66
CA SER A 73 5.10 -2.10 13.60
C SER A 73 3.76 -2.60 13.06
N ARG A 74 3.58 -2.60 11.73
CA ARG A 74 2.41 -3.20 11.07
C ARG A 74 2.55 -4.70 10.96
N ALA A 75 3.70 -5.22 10.55
CA ALA A 75 3.98 -6.65 10.50
C ALA A 75 3.85 -7.31 11.88
N VAL A 76 4.27 -6.65 12.96
CA VAL A 76 4.06 -7.13 14.33
C VAL A 76 2.57 -7.12 14.72
N ARG A 77 1.80 -6.14 14.25
CA ARG A 77 0.33 -6.13 14.41
C ARG A 77 -0.37 -7.16 13.53
N GLU A 78 0.19 -7.48 12.37
CA GLU A 78 -0.31 -8.48 11.41
C GLU A 78 0.24 -9.88 11.67
N ARG A 79 1.14 -10.08 12.65
CA ARG A 79 1.62 -11.42 13.05
C ARG A 79 0.52 -12.31 13.63
N ASP A 80 -0.64 -11.75 13.99
CA ASP A 80 -1.82 -12.55 14.31
C ASP A 80 -2.50 -13.13 13.08
N ILE A 81 -2.20 -12.68 11.85
CA ILE A 81 -2.85 -13.23 10.65
C ILE A 81 -2.42 -14.68 10.40
N PHE A 82 -1.17 -15.03 10.67
CA PHE A 82 -0.73 -16.44 10.56
C PHE A 82 -1.30 -17.30 11.69
N ALA A 83 -1.49 -16.74 12.89
CA ALA A 83 -2.18 -17.41 14.00
C ALA A 83 -3.66 -17.62 13.68
N ASP A 84 -4.35 -16.60 13.16
CA ASP A 84 -5.75 -16.66 12.71
C ASP A 84 -5.95 -17.66 11.56
N VAL A 85 -5.02 -17.69 10.59
CA VAL A 85 -5.07 -18.67 9.49
C VAL A 85 -4.88 -20.09 10.03
N MET A 86 -3.91 -20.32 10.93
CA MET A 86 -3.71 -21.65 11.54
C MET A 86 -4.86 -22.06 12.46
N SER A 87 -5.46 -21.11 13.18
CA SER A 87 -6.67 -21.31 13.99
C SER A 87 -7.87 -21.67 13.10
N SER A 88 -8.04 -21.00 11.95
CA SER A 88 -9.11 -21.32 10.99
C SER A 88 -8.95 -22.68 10.30
N LEU A 89 -7.74 -23.24 10.30
CA LEU A 89 -7.43 -24.58 9.79
C LEU A 89 -7.54 -25.68 10.87
N GLY A 90 -8.00 -25.34 12.08
CA GLY A 90 -8.23 -26.29 13.18
C GLY A 90 -6.99 -26.61 14.02
N GLY A 91 -5.92 -25.81 13.91
CA GLY A 91 -4.78 -25.89 14.81
C GLY A 91 -5.08 -25.13 16.11
N GLU A 92 -5.39 -25.86 17.18
CA GLU A 92 -5.35 -25.30 18.53
C GLU A 92 -3.89 -25.23 18.99
N TRP A 93 -3.39 -24.03 19.28
CA TRP A 93 -2.16 -23.79 20.05
C TRP A 93 -2.40 -22.66 21.04
#